data_AF-A0A1I7EVW9-F1
#
_entry.id   AF-A0A1I7EVW9-F1
#
_cell.length_a   1.000
_cell.length_b   1.000
_cell.length_c   1.000
_cell.angle_alpha   90.00
_cell.angle_beta   90.00
_cell.angle_gamma   90.00
#
_symmetry.space_group_name_H-M   'P 1'
#
loop_
_entity.id
_entity.type
_entity.pdbx_description
1 polymer ?
#
loop_
_entity_poly.entity_id
_entity_poly.type
_entity_poly.pdbx_seq_one_letter_code
_entity_poly.pdbx_strand_id
1 'polypeptide(L)'
;MTMFLRATQMTLAVLTGITLAACATTAGDPPSHRVSVEGRTYLISQLTAGTWTATAPNPANAVAGSPPGRAALLQAIEQHSGCKVTDSDYSRNGTQLDAQVDCDSRLKN
;
A
#
# COMPACT_ATOMS: atom_id res chain seq x y z
N MET A 1 -49.98 -50.71 19.99
CA MET A 1 -50.11 -49.32 20.49
C MET A 1 -50.02 -48.42 19.27
N THR A 2 -51.16 -47.86 18.90
CA THR A 2 -51.46 -47.25 17.60
C THR A 2 -51.72 -45.76 17.85
N MET A 3 -50.96 -44.86 17.21
CA MET A 3 -51.31 -43.43 17.03
C MET A 3 -50.69 -43.00 15.69
N PHE A 4 -51.46 -42.72 14.63
CA PHE A 4 -52.13 -41.42 14.30
C PHE A 4 -51.11 -40.27 14.25
N LEU A 5 -51.05 -39.32 13.30
CA LEU A 5 -51.76 -38.95 12.07
C LEU A 5 -51.12 -37.59 11.69
N ARG A 6 -50.89 -37.29 10.40
CA ARG A 6 -51.23 -36.00 9.75
C ARG A 6 -50.39 -35.73 8.50
N ALA A 7 -51.12 -35.61 7.39
CA ALA A 7 -50.71 -34.92 6.18
C ALA A 7 -50.53 -33.42 6.47
N THR A 8 -49.52 -32.77 5.87
CA THR A 8 -49.62 -31.39 5.37
C THR A 8 -48.51 -31.11 4.35
N GLN A 9 -48.91 -30.68 3.15
CA GLN A 9 -48.05 -30.06 2.13
C GLN A 9 -47.51 -28.70 2.62
N MET A 10 -46.24 -28.39 2.33
CA MET A 10 -45.67 -27.03 2.26
C MET A 10 -44.39 -27.14 1.39
N THR A 11 -44.43 -26.90 0.07
CA THR A 11 -44.23 -25.60 -0.63
C THR A 11 -43.05 -24.75 -0.15
N LEU A 12 -42.19 -24.35 -1.10
CA LEU A 12 -41.08 -23.37 -1.03
C LEU A 12 -39.83 -23.81 -0.22
N ALA A 13 -38.59 -23.65 -0.68
CA ALA A 13 -38.06 -22.51 -1.41
C ALA A 13 -36.83 -22.85 -2.28
N VAL A 14 -36.91 -22.45 -3.55
CA VAL A 14 -35.74 -22.08 -4.35
C VAL A 14 -35.26 -20.74 -3.81
N LEU A 15 -34.04 -20.65 -3.25
CA LEU A 15 -33.37 -19.38 -2.97
C LEU A 15 -31.86 -19.58 -3.07
N THR A 16 -31.34 -19.30 -4.27
CA THR A 16 -30.13 -18.51 -4.52
C THR A 16 -28.97 -18.71 -3.54
N GLY A 17 -28.09 -19.66 -3.86
CA GLY A 17 -26.71 -19.64 -3.38
C GLY A 17 -25.98 -18.47 -4.03
N ILE A 18 -25.95 -17.31 -3.36
CA ILE A 18 -25.04 -16.22 -3.70
C ILE A 18 -23.66 -16.70 -3.28
N THR A 19 -22.91 -17.30 -4.20
CA THR A 19 -21.48 -17.54 -4.02
C THR A 19 -20.81 -16.19 -3.95
N LEU A 20 -20.49 -15.72 -2.75
CA LEU A 20 -19.48 -14.68 -2.55
C LEU A 20 -18.12 -15.27 -2.96
N ALA A 21 -17.87 -15.33 -4.26
CA ALA A 21 -16.53 -15.37 -4.81
C ALA A 21 -15.92 -13.98 -4.55
N ALA A 22 -15.52 -13.76 -3.29
CA ALA A 22 -14.69 -12.64 -2.94
C ALA A 22 -13.44 -12.74 -3.82
N CYS A 23 -13.28 -11.77 -4.71
CA CYS A 23 -12.08 -11.62 -5.52
C CYS A 23 -10.89 -11.64 -4.57
N ALA A 24 -10.09 -12.70 -4.61
CA ALA A 24 -8.70 -12.63 -4.23
C ALA A 24 -8.03 -11.71 -5.28
N THR A 25 -8.24 -10.39 -5.14
CA THR A 25 -7.37 -9.41 -5.76
C THR A 25 -6.01 -9.67 -5.18
N THR A 26 -5.17 -10.37 -5.94
CA THR A 26 -3.73 -10.29 -5.77
C THR A 26 -3.39 -8.81 -5.82
N ALA A 27 -3.21 -8.18 -4.66
CA ALA A 27 -2.66 -6.85 -4.57
C ALA A 27 -1.24 -6.98 -5.13
N GLY A 28 -1.10 -6.72 -6.43
CA GLY A 28 0.21 -6.59 -7.05
C GLY A 28 0.94 -5.47 -6.34
N ASP A 29 2.23 -5.65 -6.09
CA ASP A 29 3.05 -4.58 -5.53
C ASP A 29 2.83 -3.28 -6.32
N PRO A 30 2.72 -2.13 -5.64
CA PRO A 30 2.54 -0.86 -6.31
C PRO A 30 3.69 -0.63 -7.31
N PRO A 31 3.43 -0.01 -8.48
CA PRO A 31 4.47 0.27 -9.44
C PRO A 31 5.61 1.04 -8.76
N SER A 32 6.85 0.58 -9.01
CA SER A 32 8.06 1.19 -8.46
C SER A 32 8.86 1.91 -9.54
N HIS A 33 9.42 3.06 -9.17
CA HIS A 33 10.16 3.96 -10.04
C HIS A 33 11.57 4.15 -9.49
N ARG A 34 12.57 4.22 -10.39
CA ARG A 34 13.96 4.46 -10.02
C ARG A 34 14.26 5.95 -10.03
N VAL A 35 14.75 6.46 -8.91
CA VAL A 35 15.12 7.88 -8.74
C VAL A 35 16.56 7.94 -8.28
N SER A 36 17.36 8.82 -8.88
CA SER A 36 18.77 8.98 -8.51
C SER A 36 18.97 10.25 -7.70
N VAL A 37 19.42 10.10 -6.45
CA VAL A 37 19.77 11.19 -5.54
C VAL A 37 21.23 11.02 -5.15
N GLU A 38 22.05 12.06 -5.36
CA GLU A 38 23.48 12.07 -5.00
C GLU A 38 24.27 10.88 -5.58
N GLY A 39 23.96 10.47 -6.81
CA GLY A 39 24.61 9.33 -7.47
C GLY A 39 24.15 7.96 -6.98
N ARG A 40 23.12 7.88 -6.12
CA ARG A 40 22.55 6.64 -5.61
C ARG A 40 21.14 6.47 -6.13
N THR A 41 20.81 5.26 -6.57
CA THR A 41 19.47 4.94 -7.06
C THR A 41 18.59 4.43 -5.92
N TYR A 42 17.38 4.97 -5.80
CA TYR A 42 16.34 4.56 -4.86
C TYR A 42 15.13 4.05 -5.63
N LEU A 43 14.41 3.10 -5.04
CA LEU A 43 13.13 2.64 -5.56
C LEU A 43 12.01 3.37 -4.82
N ILE A 44 11.17 4.07 -5.57
CA ILE A 44 10.05 4.85 -5.05
C ILE A 44 8.75 4.22 -5.52
N SER A 45 7.82 3.97 -4.61
CA SER A 45 6.48 3.46 -4.95
C SER A 45 5.41 4.33 -4.33
N GLN A 46 4.29 4.49 -5.03
CA GLN A 46 3.12 5.18 -4.50
C GLN A 46 2.17 4.17 -3.89
N LEU A 47 1.88 4.29 -2.59
CA LEU A 47 0.86 3.47 -1.92
C LEU A 47 -0.53 4.09 -2.02
N THR A 48 -0.61 5.42 -1.84
CA THR A 48 -1.85 6.19 -1.98
C THR A 48 -1.53 7.56 -2.59
N ALA A 49 -2.54 8.41 -2.83
CA ALA A 49 -2.32 9.78 -3.28
C ALA A 49 -1.35 10.57 -2.37
N GLY A 50 -1.41 10.34 -1.05
CA GLY A 50 -0.59 11.00 -0.04
C GLY A 50 0.54 10.14 0.54
N THR A 51 0.53 8.82 0.33
CA THR A 51 1.52 7.90 0.92
C THR A 51 2.48 7.38 -0.14
N TRP A 52 3.78 7.59 0.11
CA TRP A 52 4.86 7.12 -0.74
C TRP A 52 5.84 6.28 0.05
N THR A 53 6.54 5.37 -0.63
CA THR A 53 7.60 4.57 -0.03
C THR A 53 8.88 4.74 -0.80
N ALA A 54 9.99 4.75 -0.08
CA ALA A 54 11.33 4.76 -0.64
C ALA A 54 12.16 3.63 -0.06
N THR A 55 12.74 2.83 -0.94
CA THR A 55 13.56 1.68 -0.58
C THR A 55 14.96 1.86 -1.15
N ALA A 56 15.98 1.69 -0.30
CA ALA A 56 17.35 1.62 -0.75
C ALA A 56 17.60 0.23 -1.40
N PRO A 57 18.29 0.15 -2.55
CA PRO A 57 18.49 -1.12 -3.28
C PRO A 57 19.38 -2.10 -2.54
N ASN A 58 20.13 -1.66 -1.52
CA ASN A 58 20.96 -2.53 -0.70
C ASN A 58 20.81 -2.15 0.78
N PRO A 59 20.26 -3.02 1.63
CA PRO A 59 20.12 -2.77 3.06
C PRO A 59 21.48 -2.72 3.80
N ALA A 60 22.52 -3.37 3.26
CA ALA A 60 23.88 -3.30 3.81
C ALA A 60 24.53 -1.92 3.62
N ASN A 61 24.07 -1.16 2.62
CA ASN A 61 24.33 0.28 2.53
C ASN A 61 23.27 1.00 3.35
N ALA A 62 23.30 0.82 4.68
CA ALA A 62 22.34 1.27 5.72
C ALA A 62 22.15 2.80 5.84
N VAL A 63 22.05 3.45 4.70
CA VAL A 63 21.63 4.82 4.43
C VAL A 63 20.27 5.05 5.06
N ALA A 64 19.38 4.06 4.96
CA ALA A 64 18.08 4.05 5.62
C ALA A 64 18.14 4.04 7.17
N GLY A 65 19.31 3.92 7.82
CA GLY A 65 19.42 4.13 9.27
C GLY A 65 20.12 5.45 9.65
N SER A 66 20.82 6.07 8.70
CA SER A 66 21.68 7.24 8.93
C SER A 66 20.93 8.55 8.64
N PRO A 67 21.24 9.66 9.35
CA PRO A 67 20.62 10.96 9.05
C PRO A 67 20.79 11.42 7.58
N PRO A 68 21.97 11.32 6.94
CA PRO A 68 22.13 11.69 5.53
C PRO A 68 21.31 10.81 4.60
N GLY A 69 21.22 9.53 4.91
CA GLY A 69 20.48 8.61 4.08
C GLY A 69 18.97 8.69 4.21
N ARG A 70 18.47 9.05 5.39
CA ARG A 70 17.08 9.48 5.58
C ARG A 70 16.76 10.67 4.67
N ALA A 71 17.63 11.70 4.68
CA ALA A 71 17.44 12.89 3.86
C ALA A 71 17.40 12.56 2.37
N ALA A 72 18.27 11.65 1.89
CA ALA A 72 18.26 11.21 0.50
C ALA A 72 16.99 10.45 0.10
N LEU A 73 16.45 9.60 0.99
CA LEU A 73 15.17 8.90 0.76
C LEU A 73 14.01 9.89 0.67
N LEU A 74 13.94 10.84 1.61
CA LEU A 74 12.93 11.91 1.60
C LEU A 74 13.03 12.75 0.33
N GLN A 75 14.24 13.15 -0.06
CA GLN A 75 14.48 13.88 -1.29
C GLN A 75 14.03 13.10 -2.52
N ALA A 76 14.29 11.79 -2.58
CA ALA A 76 13.84 10.96 -3.69
C ALA A 76 12.30 10.92 -3.81
N ILE A 77 11.61 10.85 -2.67
CA ILE A 77 10.14 10.94 -2.61
C ILE A 77 9.67 12.31 -3.10
N GLU A 78 10.24 13.41 -2.59
CA GLU A 78 9.84 14.76 -2.99
C GLU A 78 10.10 15.02 -4.48
N GLN A 79 11.24 14.58 -5.00
CA GLN A 79 11.59 14.71 -6.42
C GLN A 79 10.61 13.97 -7.33
N HIS A 80 10.16 12.78 -6.93
CA HIS A 80 9.31 11.95 -7.78
C HIS A 80 7.81 12.26 -7.62
N SER A 81 7.35 12.46 -6.39
CA SER A 81 5.97 12.86 -6.11
C SER A 81 5.68 14.31 -6.54
N GLY A 82 6.71 15.17 -6.55
CA GLY A 82 6.55 16.61 -6.73
C GLY A 82 5.85 17.30 -5.55
N CYS A 83 5.74 16.61 -4.42
CA CYS A 83 5.02 17.05 -3.23
C CYS A 83 6.00 17.13 -2.04
N LYS A 84 5.62 17.87 -0.99
CA LYS A 84 6.49 18.03 0.18
C LYS A 84 6.23 16.93 1.19
N VAL A 85 7.26 16.29 1.74
CA VAL A 85 7.06 15.30 2.82
C VAL A 85 6.67 16.03 4.10
N THR A 86 5.56 15.61 4.73
CA THR A 86 5.03 16.16 5.98
C THR A 86 5.27 15.25 7.17
N ASP A 87 5.30 13.94 6.93
CA ASP A 87 5.59 12.93 7.94
C ASP A 87 6.34 11.75 7.31
N SER A 88 7.19 11.08 8.09
CA SER A 88 7.91 9.90 7.62
C SER A 88 8.32 8.97 8.75
N ASP A 89 8.19 7.67 8.49
CA ASP A 89 8.59 6.61 9.40
C ASP A 89 9.32 5.49 8.66
N TYR A 90 10.14 4.76 9.40
CA TYR A 90 10.84 3.60 8.87
C TYR A 90 10.00 2.33 9.01
N SER A 91 9.84 1.61 7.90
CA SER A 91 9.19 0.31 7.84
C SER A 91 10.18 -0.78 7.43
N ARG A 92 9.70 -2.04 7.38
CA ARG A 92 10.49 -3.21 6.93
C ARG A 92 11.88 -3.29 7.61
N ASN A 93 11.92 -3.18 8.95
CA ASN A 93 13.16 -3.23 9.74
C ASN A 93 14.19 -2.14 9.38
N GLY A 94 13.74 -0.94 9.00
CA GLY A 94 14.64 0.20 8.72
C GLY A 94 15.26 0.18 7.33
N THR A 95 14.71 -0.59 6.40
CA THR A 95 15.21 -0.68 5.01
C THR A 95 14.36 0.09 4.01
N GLN A 96 13.14 0.46 4.44
CA GLN A 96 12.16 1.20 3.68
C GLN A 96 11.69 2.39 4.52
N LEU A 97 11.49 3.53 3.88
CA LEU A 97 10.92 4.72 4.49
C LEU A 97 9.55 4.98 3.86
N ASP A 98 8.52 5.03 4.70
CA ASP A 98 7.17 5.38 4.31
C ASP A 98 6.95 6.85 4.67
N ALA A 99 6.42 7.65 3.75
CA ALA A 99 6.23 9.08 3.94
C ALA A 99 4.83 9.53 3.53
N GLN A 100 4.28 10.44 4.31
CA GLN A 100 3.14 11.26 3.91
C GLN A 100 3.66 12.49 3.17
N VAL A 101 3.04 12.80 2.03
CA VAL A 101 3.32 14.00 1.27
C VAL A 101 2.08 14.89 1.19
N ASP A 102 2.32 16.19 1.20
CA ASP A 102 1.33 17.21 0.93
C ASP A 102 1.57 17.80 -0.47
N CYS A 103 0.57 17.62 -1.33
CA CYS A 103 0.54 18.09 -2.70
C CYS A 103 -0.26 19.38 -2.89
N ASP A 104 -0.80 20.01 -1.84
CA ASP A 104 -1.60 21.23 -1.94
C ASP A 104 -0.83 22.40 -2.57
N SER A 105 0.50 22.35 -2.49
CA SER A 105 1.40 23.28 -3.18
C SER A 105 1.34 23.18 -4.71
N ARG A 106 0.94 22.02 -5.26
CA ARG A 106 0.86 21.75 -6.71
C ARG A 106 -0.47 22.20 -7.33
N LEU A 107 -1.53 22.34 -6.53
CA LEU A 107 -2.88 22.71 -6.99
C LEU A 107 -3.08 24.22 -7.20
N LYS A 108 -2.07 25.05 -6.93
CA LYS A 108 -2.11 26.52 -7.06
C LYS A 108 -1.67 27.06 -8.42
N ASN A 109 -1.47 26.21 -9.43
CA ASN A 109 -1.02 26.61 -10.76
C ASN A 109 -2.04 26.27 -11.84
#